data_AF-A0A2D4LKG5-F1
#
_entry.id   AF-A0A2D4LKG5-F1
#
_cell.length_a   1.000
_cell.length_b   1.000
_cell.length_c   1.000
_cell.angle_alpha   90.00
_cell.angle_beta   90.00
_cell.angle_gamma   90.00
#
_symmetry.space_group_name_H-M   'P 1'
#
loop_
_entity.id
_entity.type
_entity.pdbx_description
1 polymer ?
#
loop_
_entity_poly.entity_id
_entity_poly.type
_entity_poly.pdbx_seq_one_letter_code
_entity_poly.pdbx_strand_id
1 'polypeptide(L)'
;MRELDQKEEVIKSVQEIAEQLLFENHPARLTIEAYRAAMQTQWSWILQLCQCVEQHLRENTAYFEFFSDAKEALDYLKNLRDAVHRKYNCDRSSSIHKLEDLIQESMEEKEQLLQYKSTVAGLVGRSKTIVQLKPRNPENSLKTSIPVKAICDYRQIEITIYKDDECVLASNSHRAKWKVISPSGNEAMVPSVCFTIPPPNKEAIDTANRIEQQYQNVLALWHESHINLKSVVSWHYLTTEIETVRASNVASIKTLLPGEHQQVLSNLQSRFDDFLEDSQESKIFSVADIAQLEREVNVCKQYYQELLKSAEREEHEESVYNLYISEVRNIRLRLENCEDRLIRQIRTPLERDDLPESVFRISEQEVTLLNLLMKTIFLVVWYF
;
A
#
# COMPACT_ATOMS: atom_id res chain seq x y z
N MET A 1 -2.95 -48.24 22.16
CA MET A 1 -1.65 -48.89 21.89
C MET A 1 -1.16 -49.68 23.09
N ARG A 2 -0.77 -49.06 24.22
CA ARG A 2 -0.26 -49.80 25.40
C ARG A 2 -1.07 -51.03 25.85
N GLU A 3 -2.40 -50.92 25.89
CA GLU A 3 -3.26 -52.06 26.26
C GLU A 3 -3.28 -53.16 25.18
N LEU A 4 -3.16 -52.80 23.90
CA LEU A 4 -3.09 -53.78 22.80
C LEU A 4 -1.77 -54.53 22.84
N ASP A 5 -0.66 -53.85 23.12
CA ASP A 5 0.66 -54.47 23.24
C ASP A 5 0.65 -55.56 24.32
N GLN A 6 0.04 -55.28 25.47
CA GLN A 6 -0.15 -56.26 26.55
C GLN A 6 -1.07 -57.42 26.14
N LYS A 7 -2.14 -57.14 25.38
CA LYS A 7 -3.05 -58.18 24.89
C LYS A 7 -2.43 -59.06 23.81
N GLU A 8 -1.50 -58.53 23.04
CA GLU A 8 -0.77 -59.28 22.02
C GLU A 8 0.00 -60.44 22.64
N GLU A 9 0.70 -60.21 23.76
CA GLU A 9 1.42 -61.26 24.50
C GLU A 9 0.46 -62.36 24.99
N VAL A 10 -0.68 -61.97 25.56
CA VAL A 10 -1.71 -62.91 26.03
C VAL A 10 -2.29 -63.73 24.88
N ILE A 11 -2.61 -63.08 23.76
CA ILE A 11 -3.15 -63.76 22.58
C ILE A 11 -2.12 -64.74 22.00
N LYS A 12 -0.84 -64.34 21.88
CA LYS A 12 0.24 -65.22 21.44
C LYS A 12 0.34 -66.46 22.32
N SER A 13 0.36 -66.29 23.65
CA SER A 13 0.40 -67.42 24.59
C SER A 13 -0.80 -68.36 24.42
N VAL A 14 -2.03 -67.83 24.27
CA VAL A 14 -3.22 -68.67 24.06
C VAL A 14 -3.16 -69.41 22.71
N GLN A 15 -2.63 -68.77 21.66
CA GLN A 15 -2.44 -69.39 20.34
C GLN A 15 -1.41 -70.53 20.41
N GLU A 16 -0.30 -70.35 21.12
CA GLU A 16 0.72 -71.39 21.35
C GLU A 16 0.14 -72.60 22.11
N ILE A 17 -0.64 -72.36 23.17
CA ILE A 17 -1.33 -73.43 23.91
C ILE A 17 -2.30 -74.18 22.99
N ALA A 18 -3.07 -73.45 22.17
CA ALA A 18 -3.98 -74.07 21.21
C ALA A 18 -3.22 -74.94 20.19
N GLU A 19 -2.09 -74.46 19.66
CA GLU A 19 -1.24 -75.23 18.75
C GLU A 19 -0.71 -76.52 19.38
N GLN A 20 -0.25 -76.45 20.64
CA GLN A 20 0.20 -77.64 21.36
C GLN A 20 -0.91 -78.68 21.52
N LEU A 21 -2.11 -78.27 21.96
CA LEU A 21 -3.25 -79.19 22.11
C LEU A 21 -3.69 -79.81 20.77
N LEU A 22 -3.57 -79.06 19.67
CA LEU A 22 -3.84 -79.57 18.32
C LEU A 22 -2.79 -80.58 17.87
N PHE A 23 -1.52 -80.38 18.25
CA PHE A 23 -0.44 -81.32 17.99
C PHE A 23 -0.62 -82.64 18.77
N GLU A 24 -1.12 -82.56 20.00
CA GLU A 24 -1.42 -83.71 20.87
C GLU A 24 -2.71 -84.47 20.48
N ASN A 25 -3.38 -84.10 19.38
CA ASN A 25 -4.65 -84.68 18.92
C ASN A 25 -5.76 -84.65 19.99
N HIS A 26 -5.87 -83.52 20.71
CA HIS A 26 -6.87 -83.33 21.74
C HIS A 26 -8.31 -83.62 21.24
N PRO A 27 -9.17 -84.33 22.01
CA PRO A 27 -10.51 -84.75 21.57
C PRO A 27 -11.44 -83.59 21.18
N ALA A 28 -11.21 -82.38 21.70
CA ALA A 28 -11.95 -81.16 21.35
C ALA A 28 -11.34 -80.37 20.15
N ARG A 29 -10.55 -81.03 19.30
CA ARG A 29 -9.80 -80.42 18.18
C ARG A 29 -10.60 -79.40 17.38
N LEU A 30 -11.79 -79.77 16.91
CA LEU A 30 -12.63 -78.91 16.06
C LEU A 30 -13.00 -77.59 16.75
N THR A 31 -13.30 -77.65 18.05
CA THR A 31 -13.62 -76.46 18.84
C THR A 31 -12.39 -75.57 19.04
N ILE A 32 -11.23 -76.18 19.33
CA ILE A 32 -9.97 -75.44 19.50
C ILE A 32 -9.59 -74.74 18.19
N GLU A 33 -9.67 -75.42 17.04
CA GLU A 33 -9.40 -74.83 15.73
C GLU A 33 -10.36 -73.65 15.43
N ALA A 34 -11.66 -73.82 15.70
CA ALA A 34 -12.65 -72.77 15.47
C ALA A 34 -12.39 -71.52 16.32
N TYR A 35 -12.14 -71.67 17.63
CA TYR A 35 -11.86 -70.54 18.51
C TYR A 35 -10.51 -69.89 18.22
N ARG A 36 -9.50 -70.68 17.86
CA ARG A 36 -8.18 -70.18 17.44
C ARG A 36 -8.31 -69.29 16.20
N ALA A 37 -9.03 -69.75 15.18
CA ALA A 37 -9.28 -69.00 13.95
C ALA A 37 -10.14 -67.74 14.21
N ALA A 38 -11.17 -67.85 15.05
CA ALA A 38 -11.99 -66.71 15.45
C ALA A 38 -11.15 -65.65 16.17
N MET A 39 -10.29 -66.04 17.11
CA MET A 39 -9.39 -65.14 17.83
C MET A 39 -8.42 -64.45 16.88
N GLN A 40 -7.80 -65.18 15.94
CA GLN A 40 -6.92 -64.60 14.93
C GLN A 40 -7.67 -63.57 14.07
N THR A 41 -8.89 -63.89 13.66
CA THR A 41 -9.74 -62.99 12.85
C THR A 41 -10.10 -61.72 13.61
N GLN A 42 -10.51 -61.84 14.88
CA GLN A 42 -10.84 -60.67 15.70
C GLN A 42 -9.60 -59.82 16.00
N TRP A 43 -8.45 -60.46 16.25
CA TRP A 43 -7.19 -59.75 16.47
C TRP A 43 -6.77 -58.95 15.23
N SER A 44 -6.74 -59.59 14.06
CA SER A 44 -6.46 -58.89 12.79
C SER A 44 -7.44 -57.75 12.54
N TRP A 45 -8.72 -57.93 12.86
CA TRP A 45 -9.72 -56.88 12.72
C TRP A 45 -9.47 -55.68 13.65
N ILE A 46 -9.09 -55.92 14.90
CA ILE A 46 -8.72 -54.85 15.84
C ILE A 46 -7.55 -54.02 15.28
N LEU A 47 -6.54 -54.67 14.69
CA LEU A 47 -5.41 -53.96 14.08
C LEU A 47 -5.83 -53.10 12.89
N GLN A 48 -6.76 -53.56 12.04
CA GLN A 48 -7.34 -52.75 10.96
C GLN A 48 -8.09 -51.53 11.51
N LEU A 49 -8.84 -51.70 12.62
CA LEU A 49 -9.50 -50.59 13.30
C LEU A 49 -8.52 -49.57 13.86
N CYS A 50 -7.37 -50.00 14.40
CA CYS A 50 -6.32 -49.09 14.85
C CYS A 50 -5.81 -48.21 13.71
N GLN A 51 -5.54 -48.78 12.53
CA GLN A 51 -5.13 -48.01 11.35
C GLN A 51 -6.20 -46.99 10.93
N CYS A 52 -7.48 -47.38 11.01
CA CYS A 52 -8.57 -46.45 10.75
C CYS A 52 -8.58 -45.28 11.73
N VAL A 53 -8.43 -45.56 13.03
CA VAL A 53 -8.41 -44.53 14.07
C VAL A 53 -7.23 -43.57 13.87
N GLU A 54 -6.05 -44.07 13.55
CA GLU A 54 -4.87 -43.24 13.27
C GLU A 54 -5.11 -42.30 12.08
N GLN A 55 -5.69 -42.82 10.99
CA GLN A 55 -6.07 -42.01 9.83
C GLN A 55 -7.07 -40.92 10.22
N HIS A 56 -8.16 -41.29 10.89
CA HIS A 56 -9.21 -40.36 11.30
C HIS A 56 -8.68 -39.29 12.24
N LEU A 57 -7.82 -39.64 13.19
CA LEU A 57 -7.19 -38.66 14.08
C LEU A 57 -6.39 -37.62 13.29
N ARG A 58 -5.54 -38.08 12.38
CA ARG A 58 -4.73 -37.18 11.55
C ARG A 58 -5.57 -36.26 10.67
N GLU A 59 -6.53 -36.82 9.93
CA GLU A 59 -7.37 -36.06 8.99
C GLU A 59 -8.36 -35.13 9.71
N ASN A 60 -8.96 -35.57 10.81
CA ASN A 60 -9.89 -34.75 11.59
C ASN A 60 -9.16 -33.60 12.28
N THR A 61 -7.95 -33.83 12.81
CA THR A 61 -7.12 -32.75 13.37
C THR A 61 -6.84 -31.68 12.30
N ALA A 62 -6.37 -32.10 11.12
CA ALA A 62 -6.12 -31.17 10.02
C ALA A 62 -7.39 -30.40 9.57
N TYR A 63 -8.56 -31.06 9.58
CA TYR A 63 -9.85 -30.43 9.32
C TYR A 63 -10.17 -29.33 10.34
N PHE A 64 -10.10 -29.64 11.64
CA PHE A 64 -10.48 -28.68 12.68
C PHE A 64 -9.48 -27.53 12.80
N GLU A 65 -8.19 -27.81 12.67
CA GLU A 65 -7.15 -26.78 12.61
C GLU A 65 -7.38 -25.84 11.43
N PHE A 66 -7.66 -26.36 10.23
CA PHE A 66 -7.94 -25.51 9.06
C PHE A 66 -9.12 -24.57 9.30
N PHE A 67 -10.24 -25.05 9.84
CA PHE A 67 -11.42 -24.20 10.08
C PHE A 67 -11.21 -23.23 11.25
N SER A 68 -10.36 -23.57 12.21
CA SER A 68 -9.92 -22.63 13.27
C SER A 68 -9.10 -21.49 12.68
N ASP A 69 -8.05 -21.82 11.92
CA ASP A 69 -7.16 -20.85 11.29
C ASP A 69 -7.92 -19.97 10.28
N ALA A 70 -8.85 -20.56 9.53
CA ALA A 70 -9.69 -19.85 8.59
C ALA A 70 -10.61 -18.83 9.29
N LYS A 71 -11.14 -19.17 10.48
CA LYS A 71 -11.94 -18.24 11.27
C LYS A 71 -11.09 -17.09 11.79
N GLU A 72 -9.92 -17.38 12.34
CA GLU A 72 -8.98 -16.37 12.81
C GLU A 72 -8.58 -15.41 11.67
N ALA A 73 -8.33 -15.95 10.47
CA ALA A 73 -8.01 -15.13 9.31
C ALA A 73 -9.15 -14.21 8.86
N LEU A 74 -10.41 -14.71 8.88
CA LEU A 74 -11.57 -13.87 8.58
C LEU A 74 -11.73 -12.75 9.61
N ASP A 75 -11.58 -13.05 10.90
CA ASP A 75 -11.69 -12.06 11.97
C ASP A 75 -10.57 -11.03 11.89
N TYR A 76 -9.33 -11.46 11.63
CA TYR A 76 -8.18 -10.56 11.43
C TYR A 76 -8.40 -9.60 10.26
N LEU A 77 -8.75 -10.13 9.07
CA LEU A 77 -8.95 -9.31 7.87
C LEU A 77 -10.12 -8.32 8.05
N LYS A 78 -11.18 -8.75 8.74
CA LYS A 78 -12.31 -7.86 9.07
C LYS A 78 -11.86 -6.71 9.99
N ASN A 79 -11.09 -7.01 11.04
CA ASN A 79 -10.60 -5.98 11.96
C ASN A 79 -9.65 -5.01 11.25
N LEU A 80 -8.77 -5.52 10.38
CA LEU A 80 -7.85 -4.69 9.60
C LEU A 80 -8.60 -3.78 8.62
N ARG A 81 -9.60 -4.30 7.91
CA ARG A 81 -10.50 -3.48 7.08
C ARG A 81 -11.12 -2.34 7.87
N ASP A 82 -11.68 -2.65 9.03
CA ASP A 82 -12.37 -1.67 9.88
C ASP A 82 -11.40 -0.66 10.48
N ALA A 83 -10.13 -1.03 10.70
CA ALA A 83 -9.07 -0.13 11.13
C ALA A 83 -8.67 0.84 10.00
N VAL A 84 -8.36 0.32 8.81
CA VAL A 84 -8.00 1.12 7.62
C VAL A 84 -9.10 2.13 7.31
N HIS A 85 -10.36 1.67 7.25
CA HIS A 85 -11.49 2.53 6.92
C HIS A 85 -11.71 3.66 7.92
N ARG A 86 -11.51 3.40 9.23
CA ARG A 86 -11.70 4.42 10.27
C ARG A 86 -10.54 5.41 10.36
N LYS A 87 -9.31 4.94 10.14
CA LYS A 87 -8.08 5.69 10.41
C LYS A 87 -7.66 6.57 9.23
N TYR A 88 -7.83 6.07 8.00
CA TYR A 88 -7.27 6.68 6.79
C TYR A 88 -8.31 7.35 5.90
N ASN A 89 -9.44 7.77 6.48
CA ASN A 89 -10.39 8.62 5.79
C ASN A 89 -9.91 10.08 5.85
N CYS A 90 -9.84 10.77 4.71
CA CYS A 90 -9.36 12.14 4.61
C CYS A 90 -10.19 12.99 3.65
N ASP A 91 -10.12 14.30 3.84
CA ASP A 91 -10.70 15.30 2.97
C ASP A 91 -9.77 16.52 2.84
N ARG A 92 -10.14 17.48 1.99
CA ARG A 92 -9.37 18.72 1.77
C ARG A 92 -9.31 19.66 3.00
N SER A 93 -10.06 19.37 4.07
CA SER A 93 -10.06 20.14 5.32
C SER A 93 -9.09 19.59 6.36
N SER A 94 -8.52 18.41 6.10
CA SER A 94 -7.61 17.71 6.99
C SER A 94 -6.28 18.45 7.12
N SER A 95 -5.69 18.46 8.32
CA SER A 95 -4.40 19.13 8.56
C SER A 95 -3.25 18.39 7.87
N ILE A 96 -2.35 19.12 7.21
CA ILE A 96 -1.19 18.57 6.49
C ILE A 96 -0.31 17.66 7.36
N HIS A 97 0.07 18.11 8.57
CA HIS A 97 0.93 17.31 9.46
C HIS A 97 0.28 16.00 9.87
N LYS A 98 -1.03 16.03 10.14
CA LYS A 98 -1.79 14.81 10.43
C LYS A 98 -1.80 13.85 9.23
N LEU A 99 -1.92 14.38 8.01
CA LEU A 99 -1.90 13.56 6.81
C LEU A 99 -0.52 12.92 6.56
N GLU A 100 0.56 13.68 6.77
CA GLU A 100 1.94 13.18 6.68
C GLU A 100 2.18 12.03 7.66
N ASP A 101 1.75 12.18 8.92
CA ASP A 101 1.83 11.12 9.93
C ASP A 101 1.04 9.87 9.50
N LEU A 102 -0.19 10.05 9.02
CA LEU A 102 -1.03 8.95 8.55
C LEU A 102 -0.43 8.21 7.35
N ILE A 103 0.26 8.91 6.43
CA ILE A 103 0.96 8.27 5.31
C ILE A 103 2.08 7.36 5.83
N GLN A 104 2.87 7.81 6.80
CA GLN A 104 3.94 7.00 7.37
C GLN A 104 3.37 5.78 8.11
N GLU A 105 2.37 6.00 8.96
CA GLU A 105 1.71 4.91 9.68
C GLU A 105 1.13 3.88 8.71
N SER A 106 0.49 4.31 7.62
CA SER A 106 -0.11 3.42 6.62
C SER A 106 0.88 2.43 5.99
N MET A 107 2.17 2.73 5.99
CA MET A 107 3.21 1.83 5.48
C MET A 107 3.43 0.63 6.38
N GLU A 108 3.15 0.74 7.68
CA GLU A 108 3.19 -0.38 8.61
C GLU A 108 2.06 -1.37 8.32
N GLU A 109 0.83 -0.91 8.04
CA GLU A 109 -0.26 -1.81 7.63
C GLU A 109 -0.01 -2.44 6.26
N LYS A 110 0.71 -1.75 5.36
CA LYS A 110 1.16 -2.35 4.09
C LYS A 110 2.04 -3.56 4.34
N GLU A 111 3.03 -3.42 5.22
CA GLU A 111 3.96 -4.50 5.52
C GLU A 111 3.23 -5.68 6.18
N GLN A 112 2.30 -5.40 7.10
CA GLN A 112 1.44 -6.44 7.69
C GLN A 112 0.62 -7.19 6.60
N LEU A 113 0.03 -6.47 5.64
CA LEU A 113 -0.69 -7.08 4.52
C LEU A 113 0.21 -7.92 3.62
N LEU A 114 1.44 -7.48 3.35
CA LEU A 114 2.39 -8.24 2.53
C LEU A 114 2.82 -9.53 3.22
N GLN A 115 3.08 -9.49 4.52
CA GLN A 115 3.42 -10.68 5.31
C GLN A 115 2.24 -11.66 5.37
N TYR A 116 1.02 -11.14 5.57
CA TYR A 116 -0.18 -11.96 5.68
C TYR A 116 -0.57 -12.68 4.39
N LYS A 117 -0.07 -12.24 3.22
CA LYS A 117 -0.25 -12.90 1.93
C LYS A 117 0.13 -14.39 1.97
N SER A 118 1.21 -14.71 2.68
CA SER A 118 1.71 -16.08 2.81
C SER A 118 0.73 -16.98 3.59
N THR A 119 0.13 -16.45 4.67
CA THR A 119 -0.91 -17.12 5.45
C THR A 119 -2.13 -17.44 4.60
N VAL A 120 -2.61 -16.47 3.81
CA VAL A 120 -3.74 -16.65 2.88
C VAL A 120 -3.43 -17.73 1.84
N ALA A 121 -2.26 -17.67 1.20
CA ALA A 121 -1.84 -18.68 0.23
C ALA A 121 -1.73 -20.09 0.87
N GLY A 122 -1.25 -20.18 2.10
CA GLY A 122 -1.19 -21.41 2.89
C GLY A 122 -2.58 -22.01 3.15
N LEU A 123 -3.57 -21.18 3.50
CA LEU A 123 -4.96 -21.62 3.68
C LEU A 123 -5.57 -22.10 2.36
N VAL A 124 -5.36 -21.37 1.25
CA VAL A 124 -5.80 -21.80 -0.08
C VAL A 124 -5.19 -23.15 -0.47
N GLY A 125 -3.89 -23.33 -0.21
CA GLY A 125 -3.19 -24.60 -0.44
C GLY A 125 -3.78 -25.75 0.39
N ARG A 126 -3.90 -25.56 1.71
CA ARG A 126 -4.43 -26.56 2.65
C ARG A 126 -5.88 -26.94 2.33
N SER A 127 -6.71 -25.99 1.89
CA SER A 127 -8.14 -26.25 1.60
C SER A 127 -8.37 -27.40 0.62
N LYS A 128 -7.44 -27.60 -0.32
CA LYS A 128 -7.51 -28.63 -1.37
C LYS A 128 -7.35 -30.05 -0.84
N THR A 129 -6.76 -30.22 0.35
CA THR A 129 -6.48 -31.52 0.97
C THR A 129 -7.40 -31.82 2.15
N ILE A 130 -8.31 -30.92 2.51
CA ILE A 130 -9.23 -31.13 3.65
C ILE A 130 -10.31 -32.15 3.29
N VAL A 131 -10.46 -33.17 4.14
CA VAL A 131 -11.49 -34.20 4.04
C VAL A 131 -12.88 -33.68 4.38
N GLN A 132 -13.91 -34.49 4.14
CA GLN A 132 -15.29 -34.11 4.40
C GLN A 132 -15.85 -34.83 5.63
N LEU A 133 -16.12 -34.08 6.71
CA LEU A 133 -16.66 -34.66 7.95
C LEU A 133 -18.18 -34.58 8.05
N LYS A 134 -18.81 -33.54 7.49
CA LYS A 134 -20.27 -33.34 7.57
C LYS A 134 -21.07 -34.54 7.05
N PRO A 135 -20.79 -35.13 5.88
CA PRO A 135 -21.60 -36.24 5.37
C PRO A 135 -21.45 -37.53 6.19
N ARG A 136 -20.54 -37.59 7.17
CA ARG A 136 -20.45 -38.72 8.11
C ARG A 136 -21.59 -38.73 9.14
N ASN A 137 -22.22 -37.57 9.41
CA ASN A 137 -23.35 -37.48 10.32
C ASN A 137 -24.64 -37.89 9.57
N PRO A 138 -25.42 -38.87 10.07
CA PRO A 138 -26.70 -39.28 9.46
C PRO A 138 -27.73 -38.15 9.30
N GLU A 139 -27.65 -37.08 10.10
CA GLU A 139 -28.49 -35.89 9.95
C GLU A 139 -28.22 -35.13 8.64
N ASN A 140 -27.02 -35.28 8.09
CA ASN A 140 -26.66 -34.76 6.78
C ASN A 140 -26.98 -35.80 5.72
N SER A 141 -28.27 -35.84 5.31
CA SER A 141 -28.73 -36.79 4.30
C SER A 141 -28.03 -36.59 2.96
N LEU A 142 -27.62 -37.70 2.35
CA LEU A 142 -26.98 -37.71 1.05
C LEU A 142 -28.02 -37.37 -0.03
N LYS A 143 -27.81 -36.28 -0.76
CA LYS A 143 -28.63 -35.95 -1.94
C LYS A 143 -28.27 -36.81 -3.16
N THR A 144 -27.01 -37.23 -3.22
CA THR A 144 -26.44 -38.08 -4.26
C THR A 144 -25.43 -39.02 -3.59
N SER A 145 -25.13 -40.15 -4.23
CA SER A 145 -24.03 -41.00 -3.81
C SER A 145 -22.70 -40.23 -3.83
N ILE A 146 -21.84 -40.47 -2.85
CA ILE A 146 -20.55 -39.78 -2.74
C ILE A 146 -19.38 -40.77 -2.80
N PRO A 147 -18.24 -40.40 -3.41
CA PRO A 147 -17.04 -41.23 -3.38
C PRO A 147 -16.50 -41.31 -1.95
N VAL A 148 -16.05 -42.49 -1.55
CA VAL A 148 -15.38 -42.74 -0.28
C VAL A 148 -14.16 -43.61 -0.51
N LYS A 149 -13.13 -43.43 0.30
CA LYS A 149 -11.88 -44.16 0.17
C LYS A 149 -11.67 -45.09 1.35
N ALA A 150 -11.34 -46.35 1.08
CA ALA A 150 -11.07 -47.34 2.11
C ALA A 150 -9.73 -47.06 2.82
N ILE A 151 -9.75 -47.13 4.14
CA ILE A 151 -8.58 -46.88 5.00
C ILE A 151 -7.87 -48.20 5.35
N CYS A 152 -8.62 -49.30 5.39
CA CYS A 152 -8.17 -50.61 5.84
C CYS A 152 -8.76 -51.70 4.96
N ASP A 153 -8.23 -52.91 5.09
CA ASP A 153 -8.81 -54.09 4.44
C ASP A 153 -10.07 -54.53 5.20
N TYR A 154 -11.12 -54.88 4.46
CA TYR A 154 -12.37 -55.39 5.00
C TYR A 154 -12.91 -56.53 4.14
N ARG A 155 -13.19 -57.68 4.77
CA ARG A 155 -13.72 -58.85 4.08
C ARG A 155 -14.88 -59.46 4.84
N GLN A 156 -15.99 -59.63 4.14
CA GLN A 156 -17.13 -60.44 4.52
C GLN A 156 -17.55 -61.34 3.36
N ILE A 157 -18.53 -62.22 3.60
CA ILE A 157 -19.05 -63.14 2.59
C ILE A 157 -19.56 -62.37 1.36
N GLU A 158 -20.21 -61.22 1.58
CA GLU A 158 -20.88 -60.43 0.55
C GLU A 158 -19.96 -59.40 -0.16
N ILE A 159 -18.84 -59.01 0.48
CA ILE A 159 -18.00 -57.91 -0.01
C ILE A 159 -16.55 -58.06 0.44
N THR A 160 -15.62 -57.71 -0.45
CA THR A 160 -14.19 -57.55 -0.13
C THR A 160 -13.75 -56.17 -0.58
N ILE A 161 -13.09 -55.43 0.31
CA ILE A 161 -12.58 -54.08 0.11
C ILE A 161 -11.13 -54.08 0.57
N TYR A 162 -10.25 -53.59 -0.28
CA TYR A 162 -8.86 -53.42 0.07
C TYR A 162 -8.60 -51.98 0.48
N LYS A 163 -7.56 -51.78 1.28
CA LYS A 163 -7.06 -50.45 1.58
C LYS A 163 -6.81 -49.65 0.30
N ASP A 164 -7.15 -48.38 0.34
CA ASP A 164 -7.08 -47.42 -0.76
C ASP A 164 -8.11 -47.61 -1.90
N ASP A 165 -8.99 -48.61 -1.84
CA ASP A 165 -10.09 -48.76 -2.79
C ASP A 165 -11.01 -47.53 -2.79
N GLU A 166 -11.40 -47.09 -3.99
CA GLU A 166 -12.42 -46.07 -4.20
C GLU A 166 -13.80 -46.72 -4.30
N CYS A 167 -14.60 -46.54 -3.25
CA CYS A 167 -15.96 -47.04 -3.15
C CYS A 167 -16.96 -45.91 -3.30
N VAL A 168 -18.24 -46.27 -3.44
CA VAL A 168 -19.34 -45.32 -3.47
C VAL A 168 -20.22 -45.49 -2.24
N LEU A 169 -20.41 -44.41 -1.47
CA LEU A 169 -21.35 -44.36 -0.37
C LEU A 169 -22.76 -44.13 -0.90
N ALA A 170 -23.59 -45.17 -0.80
CA ALA A 170 -24.99 -45.14 -1.21
C ALA A 170 -25.92 -44.66 -0.10
N SER A 171 -25.63 -44.98 1.17
CA SER A 171 -26.42 -44.51 2.31
C SER A 171 -25.60 -44.39 3.59
N ASN A 172 -25.76 -43.26 4.28
CA ASN A 172 -25.18 -42.96 5.60
C ASN A 172 -26.23 -43.00 6.74
N SER A 173 -27.40 -43.60 6.52
CA SER A 173 -28.53 -43.55 7.48
C SER A 173 -28.20 -44.16 8.85
N HIS A 174 -27.20 -45.05 8.95
CA HIS A 174 -26.70 -45.55 10.22
C HIS A 174 -25.30 -45.00 10.50
N ARG A 175 -25.07 -44.50 11.72
CA ARG A 175 -23.78 -43.90 12.11
C ARG A 175 -22.60 -44.87 12.01
N ALA A 176 -22.78 -46.12 12.44
CA ALA A 176 -21.70 -47.10 12.58
C ALA A 176 -21.48 -47.99 11.35
N LYS A 177 -22.47 -48.11 10.47
CA LYS A 177 -22.40 -48.95 9.27
C LYS A 177 -23.03 -48.22 8.09
N TRP A 178 -22.38 -48.24 6.96
CA TRP A 178 -22.85 -47.56 5.75
C TRP A 178 -23.13 -48.55 4.64
N LYS A 179 -24.12 -48.21 3.80
CA LYS A 179 -24.37 -48.93 2.56
C LYS A 179 -23.37 -48.43 1.53
N VAL A 180 -22.45 -49.29 1.12
CA VAL A 180 -21.37 -48.96 0.20
C VAL A 180 -21.37 -49.90 -0.99
N ILE A 181 -20.97 -49.39 -2.14
CA ILE A 181 -20.77 -50.13 -3.37
C ILE A 181 -19.26 -50.21 -3.60
N SER A 182 -18.73 -51.43 -3.65
CA SER A 182 -17.31 -51.71 -3.93
C SER A 182 -16.94 -51.40 -5.38
N PRO A 183 -15.63 -51.34 -5.73
CA PRO A 183 -15.18 -51.22 -7.12
C PRO A 183 -15.72 -52.35 -8.03
N SER A 184 -15.97 -53.53 -7.44
CA SER A 184 -16.54 -54.69 -8.14
C SER A 184 -18.06 -54.60 -8.37
N GLY A 185 -18.73 -53.54 -7.91
CA GLY A 185 -20.17 -53.36 -8.03
C GLY A 185 -21.00 -54.04 -6.93
N ASN A 186 -20.37 -54.81 -6.03
CA ASN A 186 -21.07 -55.43 -4.90
C ASN A 186 -21.48 -54.37 -3.88
N GLU A 187 -22.73 -54.45 -3.40
CA GLU A 187 -23.31 -53.54 -2.42
C GLU A 187 -23.51 -54.24 -1.08
N ALA A 188 -22.99 -53.66 0.01
CA ALA A 188 -23.11 -54.24 1.35
C ALA A 188 -23.06 -53.19 2.46
N MET A 189 -23.42 -53.60 3.68
CA MET A 189 -23.31 -52.78 4.88
C MET A 189 -21.94 -52.94 5.55
N VAL A 190 -21.07 -51.95 5.41
CA VAL A 190 -19.69 -51.99 5.91
C VAL A 190 -19.50 -50.97 7.05
N PRO A 191 -18.69 -51.27 8.09
CA PRO A 191 -18.44 -50.31 9.17
C PRO A 191 -17.92 -48.96 8.64
N SER A 192 -18.55 -47.86 9.06
CA SER A 192 -18.23 -46.50 8.55
C SER A 192 -16.81 -46.04 8.90
N VAL A 193 -16.22 -46.63 9.94
CA VAL A 193 -14.84 -46.38 10.36
C VAL A 193 -13.81 -46.79 9.29
N CYS A 194 -14.15 -47.73 8.40
CA CYS A 194 -13.27 -48.21 7.33
C CYS A 194 -13.07 -47.18 6.21
N PHE A 195 -13.82 -46.08 6.20
CA PHE A 195 -13.84 -45.14 5.08
C PHE A 195 -13.54 -43.72 5.53
N THR A 196 -12.82 -42.99 4.68
CA THR A 196 -12.77 -41.53 4.69
C THR A 196 -13.57 -40.98 3.50
N ILE A 197 -14.04 -39.74 3.62
CA ILE A 197 -14.68 -39.03 2.51
C ILE A 197 -13.63 -38.05 1.99
N PRO A 198 -12.95 -38.37 0.87
CA PRO A 198 -11.77 -37.64 0.44
C PRO A 198 -12.10 -36.20 -0.01
N PRO A 199 -11.09 -35.34 -0.17
CA PRO A 199 -11.23 -34.07 -0.86
C PRO A 199 -11.76 -34.26 -2.31
N PRO A 200 -12.32 -33.22 -2.95
CA PRO A 200 -12.38 -31.84 -2.49
C PRO A 200 -13.50 -31.57 -1.48
N ASN A 201 -13.18 -30.89 -0.38
CA ASN A 201 -14.19 -30.32 0.52
C ASN A 201 -14.59 -28.93 0.02
N LYS A 202 -15.80 -28.84 -0.55
CA LYS A 202 -16.32 -27.59 -1.10
C LYS A 202 -16.38 -26.45 -0.09
N GLU A 203 -16.78 -26.73 1.16
CA GLU A 203 -16.86 -25.70 2.21
C GLU A 203 -15.48 -25.14 2.58
N ALA A 204 -14.47 -26.00 2.62
CA ALA A 204 -13.10 -25.58 2.89
C ALA A 204 -12.56 -24.68 1.76
N ILE A 205 -12.79 -25.08 0.50
CA ILE A 205 -12.39 -24.31 -0.68
C ILE A 205 -13.13 -22.97 -0.74
N ASP A 206 -14.46 -22.95 -0.58
CA ASP A 206 -15.27 -21.73 -0.59
C ASP A 206 -14.85 -20.77 0.53
N THR A 207 -14.52 -21.30 1.71
CA THR A 207 -14.02 -20.50 2.85
C THR A 207 -12.66 -19.89 2.53
N ALA A 208 -11.73 -20.66 1.96
CA ALA A 208 -10.41 -20.15 1.57
C ALA A 208 -10.50 -19.08 0.47
N ASN A 209 -11.34 -19.29 -0.54
CA ASN A 209 -11.60 -18.30 -1.60
C ASN A 209 -12.19 -17.02 -1.02
N ARG A 210 -13.10 -17.13 -0.04
CA ARG A 210 -13.64 -15.95 0.66
C ARG A 210 -12.55 -15.19 1.42
N ILE A 211 -11.62 -15.89 2.08
CA ILE A 211 -10.49 -15.27 2.78
C ILE A 211 -9.59 -14.54 1.79
N GLU A 212 -9.25 -15.17 0.67
CA GLU A 212 -8.45 -14.56 -0.39
C GLU A 212 -9.13 -13.31 -0.95
N GLN A 213 -10.44 -13.37 -1.22
CA GLN A 213 -11.21 -12.21 -1.67
C GLN A 213 -11.23 -11.08 -0.62
N GLN A 214 -11.44 -11.40 0.66
CA GLN A 214 -11.38 -10.39 1.73
C GLN A 214 -10.00 -9.75 1.82
N TYR A 215 -8.93 -10.54 1.69
CA TYR A 215 -7.57 -10.01 1.66
C TYR A 215 -7.37 -9.03 0.50
N GLN A 216 -7.78 -9.38 -0.72
CA GLN A 216 -7.70 -8.48 -1.87
C GLN A 216 -8.51 -7.20 -1.67
N ASN A 217 -9.70 -7.31 -1.07
CA ASN A 217 -10.53 -6.14 -0.77
C ASN A 217 -9.86 -5.20 0.25
N VAL A 218 -9.21 -5.75 1.29
CA VAL A 218 -8.48 -4.93 2.27
C VAL A 218 -7.25 -4.28 1.65
N LEU A 219 -6.52 -5.02 0.80
CA LEU A 219 -5.37 -4.47 0.08
C LEU A 219 -5.77 -3.32 -0.85
N ALA A 220 -6.87 -3.49 -1.59
CA ALA A 220 -7.41 -2.45 -2.46
C ALA A 220 -7.89 -1.23 -1.66
N LEU A 221 -8.57 -1.45 -0.53
CA LEU A 221 -9.00 -0.37 0.37
C LEU A 221 -7.80 0.39 0.94
N TRP A 222 -6.76 -0.31 1.40
CA TRP A 222 -5.53 0.31 1.88
C TRP A 222 -4.88 1.15 0.78
N HIS A 223 -4.75 0.61 -0.44
CA HIS A 223 -4.16 1.32 -1.56
C HIS A 223 -4.94 2.60 -1.89
N GLU A 224 -6.26 2.49 -2.00
CA GLU A 224 -7.13 3.64 -2.24
C GLU A 224 -7.00 4.70 -1.14
N SER A 225 -7.05 4.30 0.13
CA SER A 225 -6.86 5.21 1.26
C SER A 225 -5.49 5.89 1.23
N HIS A 226 -4.41 5.14 0.94
CA HIS A 226 -3.05 5.67 0.88
C HIS A 226 -2.88 6.69 -0.26
N ILE A 227 -3.36 6.37 -1.46
CA ILE A 227 -3.34 7.30 -2.60
C ILE A 227 -4.16 8.55 -2.32
N ASN A 228 -5.33 8.42 -1.70
CA ASN A 228 -6.14 9.57 -1.30
C ASN A 228 -5.36 10.48 -0.35
N LEU A 229 -4.70 9.92 0.69
CA LEU A 229 -3.86 10.70 1.61
C LEU A 229 -2.73 11.44 0.87
N LYS A 230 -1.96 10.73 0.04
CA LYS A 230 -0.88 11.34 -0.76
C LYS A 230 -1.38 12.49 -1.62
N SER A 231 -2.50 12.29 -2.33
CA SER A 231 -3.08 13.31 -3.21
C SER A 231 -3.49 14.57 -2.47
N VAL A 232 -3.98 14.44 -1.23
CA VAL A 232 -4.37 15.60 -0.41
C VAL A 232 -3.13 16.32 0.13
N VAL A 233 -2.07 15.59 0.50
CA VAL A 233 -0.79 16.19 0.93
C VAL A 233 -0.13 16.96 -0.21
N SER A 234 0.01 16.37 -1.39
CA SER A 234 0.57 17.05 -2.57
C SER A 234 -0.27 18.24 -3.01
N TRP A 235 -1.60 18.14 -2.90
CA TRP A 235 -2.50 19.28 -3.09
C TRP A 235 -2.27 20.42 -2.09
N HIS A 236 -2.06 20.12 -0.81
CA HIS A 236 -1.74 21.15 0.18
C HIS A 236 -0.43 21.86 -0.16
N TYR A 237 0.63 21.12 -0.48
CA TYR A 237 1.91 21.71 -0.87
C TYR A 237 1.77 22.60 -2.11
N LEU A 238 1.03 22.14 -3.13
CA LEU A 238 0.76 22.93 -4.32
C LEU A 238 -0.01 24.21 -4.00
N THR A 239 -1.05 24.11 -3.18
CA THR A 239 -1.89 25.25 -2.81
C THR A 239 -1.11 26.29 -2.01
N THR A 240 -0.25 25.86 -1.07
CA THR A 240 0.67 26.74 -0.34
C THR A 240 1.64 27.46 -1.27
N GLU A 241 2.19 26.77 -2.27
CA GLU A 241 3.09 27.38 -3.26
C GLU A 241 2.34 28.40 -4.14
N ILE A 242 1.11 28.07 -4.58
CA ILE A 242 0.22 28.99 -5.31
C ILE A 242 -0.04 30.26 -4.48
N GLU A 243 -0.34 30.12 -3.19
CA GLU A 243 -0.59 31.25 -2.28
C GLU A 243 0.66 32.11 -2.08
N THR A 244 1.83 31.50 -1.94
CA THR A 244 3.10 32.21 -1.80
C THR A 244 3.44 33.03 -3.05
N VAL A 245 3.22 32.46 -4.24
CA VAL A 245 3.40 33.19 -5.50
C VAL A 245 2.38 34.34 -5.61
N ARG A 246 1.12 34.12 -5.24
CA ARG A 246 0.07 35.17 -5.27
C ARG A 246 0.33 36.31 -4.28
N ALA A 247 0.95 36.03 -3.14
CA ALA A 247 1.30 37.03 -2.14
C ALA A 247 2.53 37.88 -2.53
N SER A 248 3.29 37.45 -3.54
CA SER A 248 4.46 38.18 -4.04
C SER A 248 4.06 39.51 -4.68
N ASN A 249 4.90 40.53 -4.53
CA ASN A 249 4.77 41.84 -5.17
C ASN A 249 6.15 42.34 -5.62
N VAL A 250 6.19 43.48 -6.33
CA VAL A 250 7.45 44.01 -6.90
C VAL A 250 8.53 44.24 -5.84
N ALA A 251 8.17 44.78 -4.68
CA ALA A 251 9.11 45.01 -3.60
C ALA A 251 9.67 43.70 -3.02
N SER A 252 8.82 42.68 -2.83
CA SER A 252 9.28 41.39 -2.30
C SER A 252 10.20 40.68 -3.29
N ILE A 253 9.88 40.67 -4.58
CA ILE A 253 10.73 39.99 -5.57
C ILE A 253 12.08 40.69 -5.78
N LYS A 254 12.16 42.02 -5.66
CA LYS A 254 13.43 42.77 -5.73
C LYS A 254 14.44 42.38 -4.64
N THR A 255 13.98 41.75 -3.55
CA THR A 255 14.86 41.25 -2.47
C THR A 255 15.51 39.90 -2.79
N LEU A 256 15.03 39.21 -3.82
CA LEU A 256 15.54 37.90 -4.24
C LEU A 256 16.66 38.06 -5.28
N LEU A 257 17.53 37.06 -5.32
CA LEU A 257 18.58 36.97 -6.32
C LEU A 257 18.01 36.46 -7.67
N PRO A 258 18.64 36.80 -8.81
CA PRO A 258 18.17 36.36 -10.13
C PRO A 258 17.97 34.84 -10.27
N GLY A 259 18.82 34.03 -9.63
CA GLY A 259 18.69 32.56 -9.62
C GLY A 259 17.50 32.03 -8.81
N GLU A 260 17.05 32.78 -7.80
CA GLU A 260 15.94 32.38 -6.93
C GLU A 260 14.58 32.51 -7.64
N HIS A 261 14.44 33.43 -8.59
CA HIS A 261 13.21 33.56 -9.41
C HIS A 261 12.92 32.31 -10.24
N GLN A 262 13.97 31.73 -10.85
CA GLN A 262 13.83 30.48 -11.60
C GLN A 262 13.47 29.32 -10.65
N GLN A 263 14.00 29.33 -9.43
CA GLN A 263 13.67 28.32 -8.41
C GLN A 263 12.20 28.39 -7.99
N VAL A 264 11.63 29.59 -7.81
CA VAL A 264 10.19 29.75 -7.47
C VAL A 264 9.29 29.11 -8.54
N LEU A 265 9.53 29.41 -9.82
CA LEU A 265 8.75 28.83 -10.92
C LEU A 265 8.98 27.32 -11.05
N SER A 266 10.21 26.86 -10.83
CA SER A 266 10.56 25.43 -10.84
C SER A 266 9.89 24.67 -9.70
N ASN A 267 9.85 25.25 -8.49
CA ASN A 267 9.18 24.66 -7.34
C ASN A 267 7.69 24.52 -7.59
N LEU A 268 7.02 25.59 -8.06
CA LEU A 268 5.61 25.55 -8.40
C LEU A 268 5.29 24.48 -9.45
N GLN A 269 6.12 24.35 -10.49
CA GLN A 269 5.98 23.28 -11.48
C GLN A 269 6.17 21.90 -10.85
N SER A 270 7.23 21.70 -10.06
CA SER A 270 7.51 20.42 -9.39
C SER A 270 6.36 20.01 -8.47
N ARG A 271 5.79 20.93 -7.69
CA ARG A 271 4.63 20.64 -6.81
C ARG A 271 3.39 20.27 -7.60
N PHE A 272 3.20 20.86 -8.78
CA PHE A 272 2.10 20.50 -9.65
C PHE A 272 2.30 19.09 -10.25
N ASP A 273 3.52 18.76 -10.68
CA ASP A 273 3.86 17.43 -11.19
C ASP A 273 3.69 16.33 -10.12
N ASP A 274 4.18 16.58 -8.89
CA ASP A 274 3.97 15.69 -7.74
C ASP A 274 2.46 15.44 -7.48
N PHE A 275 1.65 16.50 -7.53
CA PHE A 275 0.20 16.39 -7.37
C PHE A 275 -0.44 15.60 -8.50
N LEU A 276 -0.01 15.79 -9.75
CA LEU A 276 -0.53 15.03 -10.89
C LEU A 276 -0.22 13.55 -10.78
N GLU A 277 0.97 13.17 -10.30
CA GLU A 277 1.32 11.76 -10.05
C GLU A 277 0.43 11.17 -8.95
N ASP A 278 0.30 11.85 -7.82
CA ASP A 278 -0.44 11.34 -6.66
C ASP A 278 -1.96 11.35 -6.84
N SER A 279 -2.49 12.17 -7.76
CA SER A 279 -3.94 12.30 -7.98
C SER A 279 -4.53 11.38 -9.05
N GLN A 280 -3.72 10.67 -9.85
CA GLN A 280 -4.22 9.87 -10.99
C GLN A 280 -5.26 8.82 -10.59
N GLU A 281 -5.01 8.13 -9.48
CA GLU A 281 -5.87 7.06 -8.95
C GLU A 281 -6.68 7.51 -7.73
N SER A 282 -6.56 8.78 -7.33
CA SER A 282 -7.27 9.34 -6.18
C SER A 282 -8.74 9.56 -6.51
N LYS A 283 -9.61 9.30 -5.53
CA LYS A 283 -11.05 9.62 -5.62
C LYS A 283 -11.41 10.98 -5.04
N ILE A 284 -10.44 11.70 -4.46
CA ILE A 284 -10.66 13.00 -3.81
C ILE A 284 -10.71 14.15 -4.84
N PHE A 285 -10.00 14.01 -5.96
CA PHE A 285 -9.89 15.03 -6.99
C PHE A 285 -10.54 14.55 -8.28
N SER A 286 -11.52 15.31 -8.76
CA SER A 286 -12.10 15.07 -10.08
C SER A 286 -11.20 15.64 -11.18
N VAL A 287 -11.42 15.18 -12.41
CA VAL A 287 -10.76 15.75 -13.60
C VAL A 287 -10.96 17.27 -13.70
N ALA A 288 -12.13 17.77 -13.26
CA ALA A 288 -12.41 19.21 -13.24
C ALA A 288 -11.59 19.96 -12.18
N ASP A 289 -11.36 19.36 -11.00
CA ASP A 289 -10.49 19.94 -9.97
C ASP A 289 -9.05 20.04 -10.47
N ILE A 290 -8.54 19.00 -11.13
CA ILE A 290 -7.18 18.97 -11.69
C ILE A 290 -7.02 20.06 -12.75
N ALA A 291 -7.99 20.18 -13.69
CA ALA A 291 -7.97 21.22 -14.72
C ALA A 291 -8.14 22.65 -14.16
N GLN A 292 -8.77 22.80 -12.99
CA GLN A 292 -8.83 24.08 -12.28
C GLN A 292 -7.46 24.43 -11.68
N LEU A 293 -6.81 23.49 -10.99
CA LEU A 293 -5.48 23.68 -10.42
C LEU A 293 -4.42 23.98 -11.49
N GLU A 294 -4.47 23.27 -12.63
CA GLU A 294 -3.60 23.56 -13.77
C GLU A 294 -3.74 25.01 -14.26
N ARG A 295 -4.98 25.49 -14.40
CA ARG A 295 -5.24 26.89 -14.76
C ARG A 295 -4.70 27.85 -13.71
N GLU A 296 -4.87 27.56 -12.43
CA GLU A 296 -4.35 28.40 -11.34
C GLU A 296 -2.82 28.46 -11.32
N VAL A 297 -2.14 27.33 -11.53
CA VAL A 297 -0.68 27.27 -11.68
C VAL A 297 -0.21 28.11 -12.86
N ASN A 298 -0.89 27.99 -14.01
CA ASN A 298 -0.55 28.78 -15.20
C ASN A 298 -0.76 30.28 -14.98
N VAL A 299 -1.85 30.68 -14.32
CA VAL A 299 -2.10 32.07 -13.92
C VAL A 299 -1.01 32.58 -12.97
N CYS A 300 -0.59 31.79 -11.98
CA CYS A 300 0.49 32.16 -11.06
C CYS A 300 1.83 32.36 -11.78
N LYS A 301 2.18 31.49 -12.75
CA LYS A 301 3.39 31.65 -13.56
C LYS A 301 3.36 32.95 -14.37
N GLN A 302 2.24 33.24 -15.03
CA GLN A 302 2.07 34.49 -15.79
C GLN A 302 2.17 35.71 -14.88
N TYR A 303 1.50 35.67 -13.73
CA TYR A 303 1.55 36.73 -12.73
C TYR A 303 2.98 37.01 -12.27
N TYR A 304 3.75 35.97 -11.92
CA TYR A 304 5.13 36.12 -11.47
C TYR A 304 6.04 36.68 -12.57
N GLN A 305 5.85 36.27 -13.83
CA GLN A 305 6.59 36.83 -14.97
C GLN A 305 6.28 38.33 -15.19
N GLU A 306 5.02 38.75 -15.02
CA GLU A 306 4.65 40.17 -15.11
C GLU A 306 5.21 41.00 -13.93
N LEU A 307 5.31 40.41 -12.74
CA LEU A 307 6.02 41.03 -11.62
C LEU A 307 7.49 41.26 -11.95
N LEU A 308 8.19 40.25 -12.52
CA LEU A 308 9.60 40.39 -12.92
C LEU A 308 9.80 41.53 -13.92
N LYS A 309 8.97 41.59 -14.98
CA LYS A 309 9.01 42.70 -15.95
C LYS A 309 8.73 44.06 -15.31
N SER A 310 7.91 44.09 -14.26
CA SER A 310 7.60 45.33 -13.54
C SER A 310 8.76 45.76 -12.65
N ALA A 311 9.44 44.82 -11.99
CA ALA A 311 10.66 45.09 -11.23
C ALA A 311 11.78 45.61 -12.12
N GLU A 312 12.01 45.00 -13.28
CA GLU A 312 13.01 45.45 -14.27
C GLU A 312 12.73 46.87 -14.77
N ARG A 313 11.45 47.20 -15.01
CA ARG A 313 11.03 48.55 -15.41
C ARG A 313 11.32 49.58 -14.31
N GLU A 314 10.93 49.30 -13.07
CA GLU A 314 11.22 50.20 -11.96
C GLU A 314 12.73 50.37 -11.72
N GLU A 315 13.52 49.30 -11.81
CA GLU A 315 14.99 49.39 -11.68
C GLU A 315 15.60 50.26 -12.80
N HIS A 316 15.09 50.11 -14.03
CA HIS A 316 15.51 50.97 -15.13
C HIS A 316 15.14 52.45 -14.88
N GLU A 317 13.91 52.73 -14.45
CA GLU A 317 13.48 54.08 -14.10
C GLU A 317 14.32 54.68 -12.96
N GLU A 318 14.57 53.94 -11.88
CA GLU A 318 15.45 54.34 -10.78
C GLU A 318 16.87 54.63 -11.27
N SER A 319 17.40 53.84 -12.20
CA SER A 319 18.73 54.07 -12.79
C SER A 319 18.78 55.39 -13.58
N VAL A 320 17.71 55.72 -14.32
CA VAL A 320 17.58 56.97 -15.07
C VAL A 320 17.45 58.16 -14.11
N TYR A 321 16.64 58.04 -13.06
CA TYR A 321 16.54 59.07 -12.03
C TYR A 321 17.87 59.29 -11.31
N ASN A 322 18.61 58.22 -11.00
CA ASN A 322 19.93 58.32 -10.37
C ASN A 322 20.95 59.00 -11.31
N LEU A 323 20.92 58.69 -12.61
CA LEU A 323 21.73 59.38 -13.61
C LEU A 323 21.38 60.87 -13.65
N TYR A 324 20.09 61.22 -13.68
CA TYR A 324 19.63 62.61 -13.62
C TYR A 324 20.13 63.34 -12.36
N ILE A 325 19.98 62.72 -11.19
CA ILE A 325 20.48 63.29 -9.93
C ILE A 325 22.00 63.49 -9.99
N SER A 326 22.74 62.58 -10.61
CA SER A 326 24.19 62.70 -10.78
C SER A 326 24.59 63.86 -11.69
N GLU A 327 23.87 64.08 -12.80
CA GLU A 327 24.08 65.20 -13.72
C GLU A 327 23.75 66.54 -13.05
N VAL A 328 22.63 66.63 -12.33
CA VAL A 328 22.26 67.83 -11.56
C VAL A 328 23.33 68.15 -10.51
N ARG A 329 23.83 67.14 -9.79
CA ARG A 329 24.95 67.31 -8.83
C ARG A 329 26.22 67.80 -9.52
N ASN A 330 26.52 67.30 -10.73
CA ASN A 330 27.67 67.74 -11.52
C ASN A 330 27.55 69.21 -11.94
N ILE A 331 26.39 69.61 -12.47
CA ILE A 331 26.11 71.00 -12.84
C ILE A 331 26.26 71.92 -11.63
N ARG A 332 25.69 71.54 -10.48
CA ARG A 332 25.83 72.31 -9.23
C ARG A 332 27.30 72.50 -8.85
N LEU A 333 28.09 71.43 -8.85
CA LEU A 333 29.53 71.48 -8.54
C LEU A 333 30.29 72.39 -9.52
N ARG A 334 29.94 72.38 -10.81
CA ARG A 334 30.57 73.26 -11.80
C ARG A 334 30.18 74.72 -11.60
N LEU A 335 28.94 75.00 -11.20
CA LEU A 335 28.49 76.35 -10.86
C LEU A 335 29.22 76.87 -9.61
N GLU A 336 29.29 76.09 -8.54
CA GLU A 336 30.04 76.40 -7.32
C GLU A 336 31.52 76.71 -7.66
N ASN A 337 32.17 75.90 -8.49
CA ASN A 337 33.53 76.17 -8.96
C ASN A 337 33.66 77.46 -9.79
N CYS A 338 32.66 77.79 -10.62
CA CYS A 338 32.66 79.03 -11.41
C CYS A 338 32.46 80.27 -10.52
N GLU A 339 31.62 80.16 -9.49
CA GLU A 339 31.42 81.18 -8.46
C GLU A 339 32.74 81.41 -7.70
N ASP A 340 33.40 80.35 -7.22
CA ASP A 340 34.68 80.45 -6.54
C ASP A 340 35.76 81.11 -7.41
N ARG A 341 35.83 80.76 -8.70
CA ARG A 341 36.73 81.40 -9.67
C ARG A 341 36.42 82.88 -9.84
N LEU A 342 35.15 83.24 -10.00
CA LEU A 342 34.71 84.63 -10.14
C LEU A 342 35.06 85.45 -8.89
N ILE A 343 34.76 84.93 -7.71
CA ILE A 343 35.11 85.57 -6.43
C ILE A 343 36.62 85.80 -6.33
N ARG A 344 37.44 84.82 -6.73
CA ARG A 344 38.90 84.98 -6.78
C ARG A 344 39.33 86.06 -7.78
N GLN A 345 38.79 86.06 -9.00
CA GLN A 345 39.10 87.05 -10.02
C GLN A 345 38.74 88.48 -9.59
N ILE A 346 37.57 88.68 -8.95
CA ILE A 346 37.14 89.98 -8.40
C ILE A 346 38.07 90.45 -7.28
N ARG A 347 38.53 89.53 -6.42
CA ARG A 347 39.43 89.85 -5.31
C ARG A 347 40.90 90.02 -5.72
N THR A 348 41.26 89.66 -6.96
CA THR A 348 42.63 89.77 -7.47
C THR A 348 42.86 91.20 -7.98
N PRO A 349 43.76 91.99 -7.35
CA PRO A 349 43.97 93.38 -7.72
C PRO A 349 44.53 93.52 -9.15
N LEU A 350 44.03 94.52 -9.88
CA LEU A 350 44.46 94.91 -11.23
C LEU A 350 45.34 96.16 -11.15
N GLU A 351 46.32 96.29 -12.05
CA GLU A 351 47.06 97.55 -12.24
C GLU A 351 46.13 98.61 -12.85
N ARG A 352 46.37 99.89 -12.56
CA ARG A 352 45.50 100.99 -13.02
C ARG A 352 45.48 101.07 -14.55
N ASP A 353 44.26 101.08 -15.11
CA ASP A 353 43.93 101.23 -16.53
C ASP A 353 44.23 100.03 -17.46
N ASP A 354 44.32 98.80 -16.93
CA ASP A 354 44.40 97.60 -17.78
C ASP A 354 43.01 97.11 -18.26
N LEU A 355 42.35 97.98 -19.04
CA LEU A 355 41.08 97.70 -19.72
C LEU A 355 41.08 96.38 -20.52
N PRO A 356 42.15 96.01 -21.25
CA PRO A 356 42.22 94.74 -21.99
C PRO A 356 42.09 93.50 -21.09
N GLU A 357 42.77 93.49 -19.94
CA GLU A 357 42.73 92.37 -18.98
C GLU A 357 41.36 92.23 -18.30
N SER A 358 40.69 93.36 -18.01
CA SER A 358 39.32 93.37 -17.50
C SER A 358 38.33 92.78 -18.52
N VAL A 359 38.41 93.22 -19.78
CA VAL A 359 37.58 92.69 -20.87
C VAL A 359 37.85 91.20 -21.11
N PHE A 360 39.12 90.78 -21.02
CA PHE A 360 39.50 89.37 -21.14
C PHE A 360 38.85 88.51 -20.05
N ARG A 361 38.97 88.90 -18.76
CA ARG A 361 38.34 88.17 -17.63
C ARG A 361 36.82 88.09 -17.75
N ILE A 362 36.16 89.17 -18.17
CA ILE A 362 34.72 89.18 -18.42
C ILE A 362 34.36 88.20 -19.55
N SER A 363 35.07 88.26 -20.68
CA SER A 363 34.81 87.38 -21.82
C SER A 363 35.03 85.89 -21.49
N GLU A 364 36.05 85.57 -20.71
CA GLU A 364 36.33 84.18 -20.28
C GLU A 364 35.22 83.65 -19.35
N GLN A 365 34.72 84.50 -18.46
CA GLN A 365 33.63 84.16 -17.56
C GLN A 365 32.30 84.00 -18.31
N GLU A 366 32.00 84.90 -19.26
CA GLU A 366 30.81 84.83 -20.11
C GLU A 366 30.78 83.54 -20.93
N VAL A 367 31.90 83.14 -21.54
CA VAL A 367 32.01 81.88 -22.29
C VAL A 367 31.78 80.68 -21.37
N THR A 368 32.29 80.72 -20.15
CA THR A 368 32.12 79.63 -19.18
C THR A 368 30.66 79.52 -18.72
N LEU A 369 30.00 80.65 -18.44
CA LEU A 369 28.59 80.73 -18.06
C LEU A 369 27.66 80.31 -19.20
N LEU A 370 27.91 80.76 -20.43
CA LEU A 370 27.16 80.36 -21.63
C LEU A 370 27.19 78.84 -21.85
N ASN A 371 28.35 78.22 -21.68
CA ASN A 371 28.49 76.76 -21.79
C ASN A 371 27.73 76.00 -20.70
N LEU A 372 27.65 76.54 -19.48
CA LEU A 372 26.85 75.98 -18.40
C LEU A 372 25.35 76.14 -18.68
N LEU A 373 24.93 77.33 -19.09
CA LEU A 373 23.55 77.64 -19.45
C LEU A 373 23.03 76.74 -20.57
N MET A 374 23.83 76.54 -21.62
CA MET A 374 23.50 75.63 -22.73
C MET A 374 23.31 74.19 -22.24
N LYS A 375 24.17 73.69 -21.35
CA LYS A 375 24.04 72.33 -20.79
C LYS A 375 22.81 72.19 -19.89
N THR A 376 22.51 73.20 -19.07
CA THR A 376 21.32 73.20 -18.21
C THR A 376 20.04 73.25 -19.05
N ILE A 377 19.99 74.10 -20.09
CA ILE A 377 18.86 74.17 -21.03
C ILE A 377 18.67 72.82 -21.73
N PHE A 378 19.75 72.19 -22.20
CA PHE A 378 19.68 70.89 -22.85
C PHE A 378 19.11 69.81 -21.92
N LEU A 379 19.51 69.82 -20.64
CA LEU A 379 19.01 68.88 -19.64
C LEU A 379 17.53 69.09 -19.30
N VAL A 380 17.05 70.34 -19.33
CA VAL A 380 15.64 70.67 -19.07
C VAL A 380 14.77 70.37 -20.28
N VAL A 381 15.19 70.77 -21.48
CA VAL A 381 14.38 70.68 -22.72
C VAL A 381 14.30 69.26 -23.29
N TRP A 382 15.32 68.44 -23.09
CA TRP A 382 15.30 67.07 -23.62
C TRP A 382 14.52 66.10 -22.72
N TYR A 383 14.27 66.48 -21.46
CA TYR A 383 13.74 65.57 -20.44
C TYR A 383 12.42 66.02 -19.79
N PHE A 384 11.96 67.26 -20.00
CA PHE A 384 10.61 67.77 -19.66
C PHE A 384 9.94 68.32 -20.92
#